data_AF-S3CU94-F1
#
_entry.id   AF-S3CU94-F1
#
_cell.length_a   1.000
_cell.length_b   1.000
_cell.length_c   1.000
_cell.angle_alpha   90.00
_cell.angle_beta   90.00
_cell.angle_gamma   90.00
#
_symmetry.space_group_name_H-M   'P 1'
#
loop_
_entity.id
_entity.type
_entity.pdbx_description
1 polymer ?
#
loop_
_entity_poly.entity_id
_entity_poly.type
_entity_poly.pdbx_seq_one_letter_code
_entity_poly.pdbx_strand_id
1 'polypeptide(L)'
;MQATDNTPEAVLNLQALLHPFVKQRQEAGHIRRLLASHLSFGLHSVELGTTCTVHQPLALVGSSVDIDAAPHSIKGVHKEYLRQARANVKAKSEFNAASEAAQHESTNDNDSKIEIQSSLEPYLEMVKKQQTHDVLTINQNYIDTISKRPAASVQRFDHNEVLVDIGSLPEIPSEVLKPHENSRENGVVDLATLVDHLEKSVLRAKLLLKREQKLLYKVRAENDMANHTHTSRLQALGTARNELISWIETELSQAGDSAADTDENHLLSDSFRQDHLDSQLSVIGRQYTQYAKSRQSLVTTVSEILTPTMNRTTHVPPEAIKTFEDFSACNYTGEVTLPYLKNLLLVSNQQKALAQQKSNLTINLAKQLKEAGLRLERLAEESHLLPAYPISSKSIVRQGRATGSSFASDLSAYEKPDFARHARAWAHSSASVATSTKAAILDKLESGSASVDETRLALFELRHLLGEVVEESRSGAEMTGHPIIVGKRERVDIWATIEGSLGAIKQDNGDTS
;
A
#
# COMPACT_ATOMS: atom_id res chain seq x y z
N MET A 1 -32.67 47.83 41.90
CA MET A 1 -31.75 46.71 42.14
C MET A 1 -30.69 46.78 41.07
N GLN A 2 -29.47 47.11 41.48
CA GLN A 2 -28.33 47.40 40.62
C GLN A 2 -27.83 46.10 39.98
N ALA A 3 -27.82 46.07 38.65
CA ALA A 3 -27.23 44.98 37.89
C ALA A 3 -25.70 45.13 37.88
N THR A 4 -25.04 43.98 37.90
CA THR A 4 -23.62 43.78 38.13
C THR A 4 -22.74 44.25 36.97
N ASP A 5 -22.12 45.42 37.12
CA ASP A 5 -21.05 45.96 36.25
C ASP A 5 -19.68 45.33 36.56
N ASN A 6 -19.54 44.01 36.48
CA ASN A 6 -18.24 43.33 36.57
C ASN A 6 -18.23 42.07 35.70
N THR A 7 -18.29 42.25 34.38
CA THR A 7 -17.89 41.20 33.44
C THR A 7 -16.46 41.47 32.99
N PRO A 8 -15.53 40.50 33.12
CA PRO A 8 -14.13 40.73 32.76
C PRO A 8 -14.01 41.02 31.27
N GLU A 9 -13.10 41.92 30.89
CA GLU A 9 -12.86 42.40 29.52
C GLU A 9 -12.66 41.24 28.51
N ALA A 10 -12.14 40.10 28.98
CA ALA A 10 -12.01 38.87 28.20
C ALA A 10 -13.37 38.28 27.75
N VAL A 11 -14.42 38.41 28.57
CA VAL A 11 -15.78 37.95 28.24
C VAL A 11 -16.45 38.88 27.25
N LEU A 12 -16.20 40.20 27.34
CA LEU A 12 -16.69 41.16 26.34
C LEU A 12 -16.00 40.95 24.98
N ASN A 13 -14.69 40.67 24.97
CA ASN A 13 -13.96 40.34 23.75
C ASN A 13 -14.41 38.99 23.15
N LEU A 14 -14.65 37.97 23.97
CA LEU A 14 -15.24 36.71 23.51
C LEU A 14 -16.66 36.91 22.98
N GLN A 15 -17.47 37.74 23.64
CA GLN A 15 -18.82 38.05 23.20
C GLN A 15 -18.81 38.81 21.87
N ALA A 16 -17.89 39.75 21.66
CA ALA A 16 -17.71 40.45 20.39
C ALA A 16 -17.25 39.51 19.25
N LEU A 17 -16.37 38.55 19.55
CA LEU A 17 -15.92 37.53 18.60
C LEU A 17 -17.00 36.48 18.29
N LEU A 18 -17.87 36.18 19.26
CA LEU A 18 -18.95 35.20 19.12
C LEU A 18 -20.24 35.83 18.56
N HIS A 19 -20.43 37.15 18.66
CA HIS A 19 -21.63 37.85 18.17
C HIS A 19 -21.97 37.56 16.70
N PRO A 20 -21.01 37.42 15.75
CA PRO A 20 -21.32 37.03 14.37
C PRO A 20 -21.81 35.57 14.24
N PHE A 21 -21.42 34.69 15.16
CA PHE A 21 -21.69 33.24 15.15
C PHE A 21 -22.86 32.83 16.06
N VAL A 22 -23.22 33.66 17.03
CA VAL A 22 -24.38 33.47 17.90
C VAL A 22 -25.61 34.01 17.21
N LYS A 23 -26.29 33.14 16.45
CA LYS A 23 -27.57 33.46 15.81
C LYS A 23 -28.73 33.37 16.80
N GLN A 24 -29.68 34.29 16.70
CA GLN A 24 -30.90 34.23 17.51
C GLN A 24 -31.67 32.94 17.19
N ARG A 25 -32.37 32.37 18.18
CA ARG A 25 -33.08 31.07 18.04
C ARG A 25 -34.02 31.04 16.83
N GLN A 26 -34.63 32.18 16.49
CA GLN A 26 -35.51 32.33 15.34
C GLN A 26 -34.74 32.29 14.00
N GLU A 27 -33.62 33.00 13.90
CA GLU A 27 -32.73 32.96 12.72
C GLU A 27 -32.13 31.57 12.51
N ALA A 28 -31.65 30.93 13.58
CA ALA A 28 -31.16 29.56 13.52
C ALA A 28 -32.27 28.59 13.09
N GLY A 29 -33.51 28.80 13.54
CA GLY A 29 -34.68 28.04 13.12
C GLY A 29 -35.09 28.31 11.66
N HIS A 30 -34.89 29.52 11.15
CA HIS A 30 -35.12 29.88 9.75
C HIS A 30 -34.05 29.27 8.84
N ILE A 31 -32.76 29.38 9.22
CA ILE A 31 -31.63 28.76 8.52
C ILE A 31 -31.80 27.23 8.48
N ARG A 32 -32.18 26.59 9.59
CA ARG A 32 -32.46 25.14 9.60
C ARG A 32 -33.62 24.76 8.69
N ARG A 33 -34.69 25.55 8.65
CA ARG A 33 -35.82 25.31 7.74
C ARG A 33 -35.42 25.49 6.27
N LEU A 34 -34.64 26.53 5.98
CA LEU A 34 -34.12 26.80 4.63
C LEU A 34 -33.16 25.69 4.17
N LEU A 35 -32.24 25.27 5.04
CA LEU A 35 -31.35 24.13 4.78
C LEU A 35 -32.15 22.84 4.63
N ALA A 36 -33.15 22.60 5.48
CA ALA A 36 -34.02 21.43 5.35
C ALA A 36 -34.79 21.44 4.02
N SER A 37 -35.27 22.60 3.55
CA SER A 37 -35.93 22.71 2.24
C SER A 37 -34.96 22.52 1.07
N HIS A 38 -33.72 23.02 1.18
CA HIS A 38 -32.71 22.78 0.15
C HIS A 38 -32.27 21.31 0.10
N LEU A 39 -32.12 20.67 1.25
CA LEU A 39 -31.78 19.26 1.34
C LEU A 39 -32.95 18.37 0.89
N SER A 40 -34.19 18.71 1.23
CA SER A 40 -35.37 17.97 0.76
C SER A 40 -35.58 18.14 -0.75
N PHE A 41 -35.31 19.32 -1.31
CA PHE A 41 -35.30 19.53 -2.76
C PHE A 41 -34.22 18.68 -3.44
N GLY A 42 -33.03 18.58 -2.84
CA GLY A 42 -31.95 17.71 -3.32
C GLY A 42 -32.26 16.21 -3.23
N LEU A 43 -33.12 15.80 -2.29
CA LEU A 43 -33.56 14.41 -2.14
C LEU A 43 -34.75 14.05 -3.06
N HIS A 44 -35.67 14.98 -3.31
CA HIS A 44 -36.86 14.76 -4.17
C HIS A 44 -36.59 14.94 -5.67
N SER A 45 -35.51 15.60 -6.08
CA SER A 45 -35.12 15.70 -7.50
C SER A 45 -34.71 14.35 -8.14
N VAL A 46 -34.69 13.26 -7.36
CA VAL A 46 -34.37 11.90 -7.81
C VAL A 46 -35.51 11.25 -8.61
N GLU A 47 -36.76 11.71 -8.49
CA GLU A 47 -37.90 11.11 -9.18
C GLU A 47 -38.12 11.61 -10.63
N LEU A 48 -37.46 12.68 -11.07
CA LEU A 48 -37.62 13.22 -12.42
C LEU A 48 -36.31 13.26 -13.21
N GLY A 49 -35.76 12.07 -13.47
CA GLY A 49 -35.04 11.73 -14.71
C GLY A 49 -33.84 12.58 -15.13
N THR A 50 -33.26 13.41 -14.27
CA THR A 50 -32.04 14.18 -14.57
C THR A 50 -30.99 13.96 -13.50
N THR A 51 -29.82 13.54 -13.98
CA THR A 51 -28.69 13.01 -13.24
C THR A 51 -28.08 14.05 -12.29
N CYS A 52 -28.57 14.10 -11.06
CA CYS A 52 -27.84 14.73 -9.97
C CYS A 52 -27.87 13.80 -8.76
N THR A 53 -26.99 12.80 -8.77
CA THR A 53 -26.81 11.85 -7.68
C THR A 53 -26.08 12.52 -6.51
N VAL A 54 -26.80 13.31 -5.71
CA VAL A 54 -26.35 13.56 -4.34
C VAL A 54 -26.62 12.27 -3.58
N HIS A 55 -25.60 11.41 -3.52
CA HIS A 55 -25.66 10.21 -2.69
C HIS A 55 -26.04 10.61 -1.28
N GLN A 56 -27.18 10.13 -0.81
CA GLN A 56 -27.56 10.22 0.59
C GLN A 56 -26.35 9.79 1.43
N PRO A 57 -25.87 10.62 2.38
CA PRO A 57 -24.69 10.29 3.14
C PRO A 57 -24.94 8.95 3.83
N LEU A 58 -24.04 7.99 3.59
CA LEU A 58 -24.10 6.63 4.12
C LEU A 58 -24.15 6.57 5.66
N ALA A 59 -23.98 7.71 6.35
CA ALA A 59 -24.20 7.89 7.77
C ALA A 59 -25.69 7.88 8.18
N LEU A 60 -26.63 8.06 7.24
CA LEU A 60 -28.08 8.06 7.46
C LEU A 60 -28.75 6.84 6.83
N VAL A 61 -28.17 5.65 7.02
CA VAL A 61 -28.84 4.38 6.70
C VAL A 61 -29.94 4.16 7.73
N GLY A 62 -31.14 4.68 7.44
CA GLY A 62 -32.37 4.26 8.07
C GLY A 62 -32.80 2.88 7.57
N SER A 63 -33.54 2.14 8.41
CA SER A 63 -33.99 0.76 8.21
C SER A 63 -34.88 0.50 6.97
N SER A 64 -35.06 1.47 6.09
CA SER A 64 -36.01 1.44 4.97
C SER A 64 -35.37 1.58 3.59
N VAL A 65 -34.05 1.62 3.47
CA VAL A 65 -33.38 1.69 2.15
C VAL A 65 -33.01 0.28 1.72
N ASP A 66 -33.72 -0.22 0.72
CA ASP A 66 -33.42 -1.48 0.06
C ASP A 66 -32.13 -1.33 -0.77
N ILE A 67 -31.03 -1.93 -0.29
CA ILE A 67 -29.69 -1.82 -0.90
C ILE A 67 -29.51 -2.91 -1.97
N ASP A 68 -30.56 -3.21 -2.72
CA ASP A 68 -30.54 -4.28 -3.74
C ASP A 68 -30.07 -3.79 -5.12
N ALA A 69 -29.91 -2.48 -5.32
CA ALA A 69 -29.39 -1.90 -6.55
C ALA A 69 -27.98 -1.31 -6.37
N ALA A 70 -27.01 -2.08 -5.88
CA ALA A 70 -25.60 -1.64 -5.94
C ALA A 70 -25.01 -2.01 -7.32
N PRO A 71 -24.64 -1.01 -8.17
CA PRO A 71 -24.08 -1.27 -9.49
C PRO A 71 -22.74 -2.00 -9.35
N HIS A 72 -22.47 -2.90 -10.29
CA HIS A 72 -21.36 -3.85 -10.32
C HIS A 72 -19.96 -3.19 -10.46
N SER A 73 -19.82 -1.89 -10.20
CA SER A 73 -18.59 -1.10 -10.39
C SER A 73 -17.84 -0.74 -9.11
N ILE A 74 -18.45 -0.90 -7.92
CA ILE A 74 -17.82 -0.55 -6.65
C ILE A 74 -16.81 -1.63 -6.25
N LYS A 75 -15.52 -1.31 -6.33
CA LYS A 75 -14.39 -2.16 -5.89
C LYS A 75 -13.80 -1.61 -4.59
N GLY A 76 -12.95 -2.40 -3.93
CA GLY A 76 -12.16 -1.93 -2.78
C GLY A 76 -12.89 -1.85 -1.43
N VAL A 77 -12.40 -0.96 -0.57
CA VAL A 77 -12.82 -0.82 0.84
C VAL A 77 -14.26 -0.34 0.95
N HIS A 78 -14.76 0.41 -0.04
CA HIS A 78 -16.17 0.82 -0.08
C HIS A 78 -17.13 -0.37 -0.21
N LYS A 79 -16.77 -1.39 -0.99
CA LYS A 79 -17.53 -2.64 -1.10
C LYS A 79 -17.55 -3.38 0.23
N GLU A 80 -16.41 -3.40 0.91
CA GLU A 80 -16.27 -4.04 2.22
C GLU A 80 -17.09 -3.29 3.29
N TYR A 81 -17.03 -1.96 3.30
CA TYR A 81 -17.86 -1.13 4.16
C TYR A 81 -19.35 -1.33 3.90
N LEU A 82 -19.79 -1.39 2.64
CA LEU A 82 -21.18 -1.70 2.29
C LEU A 82 -21.59 -3.11 2.72
N ARG A 83 -20.69 -4.09 2.62
CA ARG A 83 -20.90 -5.44 3.15
C ARG A 83 -21.11 -5.41 4.67
N GLN A 84 -20.26 -4.68 5.39
CA GLN A 84 -20.37 -4.55 6.85
C GLN A 84 -21.60 -3.74 7.27
N ALA A 85 -21.96 -2.70 6.53
CA ALA A 85 -23.17 -1.93 6.76
C ALA A 85 -24.42 -2.79 6.57
N ARG A 86 -24.48 -3.61 5.51
CA ARG A 86 -25.55 -4.60 5.30
C ARG A 86 -25.61 -5.61 6.43
N ALA A 87 -24.46 -6.15 6.86
CA ALA A 87 -24.39 -7.06 7.99
C ALA A 87 -24.89 -6.41 9.30
N ASN A 88 -24.58 -5.13 9.52
CA ASN A 88 -25.04 -4.37 10.68
C ASN A 88 -26.55 -4.12 10.64
N VAL A 89 -27.10 -3.73 9.48
CA VAL A 89 -28.55 -3.56 9.28
C VAL A 89 -29.27 -4.87 9.53
N LYS A 90 -28.76 -5.99 8.99
CA LYS A 90 -29.31 -7.32 9.23
C LYS A 90 -29.24 -7.72 10.71
N ALA A 91 -28.10 -7.51 11.37
CA ALA A 91 -27.94 -7.80 12.79
C ALA A 91 -28.88 -6.94 13.66
N LYS A 92 -29.11 -5.68 13.28
CA LYS A 92 -30.08 -4.80 13.95
C LYS A 92 -31.52 -5.25 13.74
N SER A 93 -31.90 -5.66 12.52
CA SER A 93 -33.23 -6.19 12.28
C SER A 93 -33.47 -7.49 13.03
N GLU A 94 -32.46 -8.38 13.09
CA GLU A 94 -32.53 -9.63 13.85
C GLU A 94 -32.59 -9.38 15.36
N PHE A 95 -31.79 -8.43 15.87
CA PHE A 95 -31.84 -8.02 17.28
C PHE A 95 -33.19 -7.39 17.65
N ASN A 96 -33.74 -6.54 16.79
CA ASN A 96 -35.05 -5.94 17.02
C ASN A 96 -36.14 -7.01 16.98
N ALA A 97 -36.12 -7.94 16.02
CA ALA A 97 -37.06 -9.06 15.97
C ALA A 97 -36.94 -9.97 17.22
N ALA A 98 -35.72 -10.24 17.70
CA ALA A 98 -35.49 -11.01 18.92
C ALA A 98 -35.92 -10.25 20.18
N SER A 99 -35.72 -8.93 20.22
CA SER A 99 -36.19 -8.07 21.31
C SER A 99 -37.71 -7.97 21.34
N GLU A 100 -38.36 -7.87 20.19
CA GLU A 100 -39.82 -7.87 20.07
C GLU A 100 -40.40 -9.22 20.48
N ALA A 101 -39.78 -10.34 20.07
CA ALA A 101 -40.15 -11.68 20.54
C ALA A 101 -40.00 -11.83 22.06
N ALA A 102 -38.90 -11.35 22.64
CA ALA A 102 -38.67 -11.37 24.09
C ALA A 102 -39.64 -10.43 24.86
N GLN A 103 -40.05 -9.31 24.26
CA GLN A 103 -41.06 -8.42 24.86
C GLN A 103 -42.47 -9.03 24.82
N HIS A 104 -42.81 -9.78 23.77
CA HIS A 104 -44.08 -10.51 23.69
C HIS A 104 -44.16 -11.68 24.68
N GLU A 105 -43.03 -12.27 25.10
CA GLU A 105 -42.99 -13.26 26.19
C GLU A 105 -43.05 -12.63 27.59
N SER A 106 -42.72 -11.33 27.73
CA SER A 106 -42.54 -10.65 29.02
C SER A 106 -43.68 -9.71 29.45
N THR A 107 -44.81 -9.66 28.71
CA THR A 107 -45.93 -8.74 29.01
C THR A 107 -46.67 -8.97 30.34
N ASN A 108 -46.21 -9.91 31.19
CA ASN A 108 -46.78 -10.14 32.53
C ASN A 108 -45.94 -9.55 33.70
N ASP A 109 -44.74 -9.01 33.49
CA ASP A 109 -43.85 -8.61 34.60
C ASP A 109 -43.09 -7.30 34.29
N ASN A 110 -43.80 -6.17 34.35
CA ASN A 110 -43.18 -4.84 34.19
C ASN A 110 -42.69 -4.22 35.51
N ASP A 111 -43.04 -4.78 36.68
CA ASP A 111 -42.59 -4.27 37.99
C ASP A 111 -41.24 -4.85 38.44
N SER A 112 -40.80 -5.99 37.91
CA SER A 112 -39.56 -6.67 38.31
C SER A 112 -38.31 -6.22 37.53
N LYS A 113 -38.47 -5.53 36.40
CA LYS A 113 -37.36 -5.16 35.49
C LYS A 113 -36.45 -4.07 36.05
N ILE A 114 -36.99 -3.15 36.85
CA ILE A 114 -36.23 -2.06 37.49
C ILE A 114 -35.37 -2.60 38.65
N GLU A 115 -35.90 -3.57 39.41
CA GLU A 115 -35.18 -4.23 40.50
C GLU A 115 -34.03 -5.13 39.98
N ILE A 116 -34.27 -5.91 38.92
CA ILE A 116 -33.24 -6.77 38.32
C ILE A 116 -32.08 -5.95 37.73
N GLN A 117 -32.35 -4.80 37.08
CA GLN A 117 -31.28 -3.93 36.58
C GLN A 117 -30.44 -3.32 37.71
N SER A 118 -31.08 -2.94 38.83
CA SER A 118 -30.38 -2.40 40.01
C SER A 118 -29.55 -3.46 40.78
N SER A 119 -29.97 -4.73 40.74
CA SER A 119 -29.26 -5.85 41.37
C SER A 119 -28.15 -6.44 40.47
N LEU A 120 -28.28 -6.30 39.15
CA LEU A 120 -27.30 -6.80 38.19
C LEU A 120 -26.05 -5.92 38.10
N GLU A 121 -26.17 -4.59 38.25
CA GLU A 121 -25.02 -3.67 38.27
C GLU A 121 -23.95 -4.01 39.32
N PRO A 122 -24.28 -4.22 40.62
CA PRO A 122 -23.29 -4.60 41.61
C PRO A 122 -22.71 -5.99 41.36
N TYR A 123 -23.48 -6.92 40.78
CA TYR A 123 -22.97 -8.23 40.37
C TYR A 123 -21.96 -8.12 39.23
N LEU A 124 -22.25 -7.32 38.20
CA LEU A 124 -21.31 -7.07 37.10
C LEU A 124 -20.05 -6.36 37.57
N GLU A 125 -20.16 -5.41 38.51
CA GLU A 125 -18.99 -4.76 39.10
C GLU A 125 -18.15 -5.76 39.90
N MET A 126 -18.77 -6.66 40.65
CA MET A 126 -18.09 -7.74 41.38
C MET A 126 -17.36 -8.69 40.42
N VAL A 127 -18.00 -9.12 39.32
CA VAL A 127 -17.38 -9.99 38.31
C VAL A 127 -16.19 -9.29 37.64
N LYS A 128 -16.33 -8.01 37.27
CA LYS A 128 -15.21 -7.22 36.74
C LYS A 128 -14.05 -7.14 37.73
N LYS A 129 -14.34 -6.91 39.02
CA LYS A 129 -13.32 -6.89 40.08
C LYS A 129 -12.64 -8.25 40.23
N GLN A 130 -13.38 -9.35 40.20
CA GLN A 130 -12.81 -10.71 40.21
C GLN A 130 -11.90 -10.95 39.00
N GLN A 131 -12.35 -10.60 37.80
CA GLN A 131 -11.54 -10.73 36.60
C GLN A 131 -10.24 -9.91 36.67
N THR A 132 -10.31 -8.67 37.16
CA THR A 132 -9.10 -7.85 37.36
C THR A 132 -8.18 -8.44 38.43
N HIS A 133 -8.74 -9.00 39.49
CA HIS A 133 -7.96 -9.66 40.54
C HIS A 133 -7.25 -10.90 40.00
N ASP A 134 -7.92 -11.73 39.20
CA ASP A 134 -7.33 -12.92 38.59
C ASP A 134 -6.17 -12.54 37.65
N VAL A 135 -6.37 -11.52 36.80
CA VAL A 135 -5.32 -11.02 35.90
C VAL A 135 -4.12 -10.48 36.69
N LEU A 136 -4.37 -9.72 37.76
CA LEU A 136 -3.30 -9.21 38.62
C LEU A 136 -2.57 -10.33 39.36
N THR A 137 -3.30 -11.36 39.81
CA THR A 137 -2.73 -12.52 40.49
C THR A 137 -1.86 -13.35 39.55
N ILE A 138 -2.31 -13.54 38.31
CA ILE A 138 -1.52 -14.18 37.25
C ILE A 138 -0.24 -13.38 36.97
N ASN A 139 -0.34 -12.07 36.79
CA ASN A 139 0.82 -11.20 36.56
C ASN A 139 1.77 -11.21 37.77
N GLN A 140 1.25 -11.18 38.99
CA GLN A 140 2.05 -11.28 40.22
C GLN A 140 2.76 -12.63 40.28
N ASN A 141 2.09 -13.74 39.94
CA ASN A 141 2.70 -15.07 39.86
C ASN A 141 3.81 -15.12 38.81
N TYR A 142 3.64 -14.48 37.65
CA TYR A 142 4.70 -14.38 36.65
C TYR A 142 5.87 -13.51 37.13
N ILE A 143 5.60 -12.38 37.79
CA ILE A 143 6.65 -11.55 38.37
C ILE A 143 7.40 -12.31 39.48
N ASP A 144 6.68 -13.05 40.33
CA ASP A 144 7.26 -13.84 41.40
C ASP A 144 8.06 -15.04 40.88
N THR A 145 7.63 -15.68 39.80
CA THR A 145 8.42 -16.73 39.14
C THR A 145 9.67 -16.17 38.46
N ILE A 146 9.60 -14.97 37.87
CA ILE A 146 10.75 -14.27 37.29
C ILE A 146 11.70 -13.76 38.39
N SER A 147 11.19 -13.33 39.54
CA SER A 147 11.98 -12.78 40.66
C SER A 147 12.67 -13.89 41.46
N LYS A 148 12.04 -15.06 41.62
CA LYS A 148 12.66 -16.26 42.24
C LYS A 148 13.79 -16.86 41.40
N ARG A 149 13.91 -16.48 40.12
CA ARG A 149 15.02 -16.90 39.25
C ARG A 149 16.13 -15.84 39.26
N PRO A 150 17.38 -16.14 39.68
CA PRO A 150 18.47 -15.16 39.68
C PRO A 150 18.84 -14.74 38.25
N ALA A 151 19.22 -13.47 38.05
CA ALA A 151 19.53 -12.87 36.74
C ALA A 151 20.67 -13.55 35.96
N ALA A 152 21.45 -14.39 36.63
CA ALA A 152 22.61 -15.08 36.07
C ALA A 152 22.39 -16.58 35.76
N SER A 153 21.16 -17.12 35.87
CA SER A 153 20.93 -18.51 35.47
C SER A 153 20.65 -18.64 33.97
N VAL A 154 21.37 -19.54 33.31
CA VAL A 154 21.29 -19.86 31.87
C VAL A 154 19.89 -20.37 31.45
N GLN A 155 19.04 -20.72 32.42
CA GLN A 155 17.65 -21.17 32.24
C GLN A 155 16.59 -20.05 32.33
N ARG A 156 16.97 -18.77 32.47
CA ARG A 156 15.98 -17.67 32.56
C ARG A 156 15.16 -17.52 31.28
N PHE A 157 15.74 -17.89 30.13
CA PHE A 157 15.08 -18.08 28.86
C PHE A 157 15.59 -19.39 28.28
N ASP A 158 14.85 -20.48 28.47
CA ASP A 158 15.13 -21.68 27.68
C ASP A 158 14.81 -21.32 26.23
N HIS A 159 15.87 -21.15 25.43
CA HIS A 159 15.72 -20.76 24.03
C HIS A 159 14.90 -21.81 23.28
N ASN A 160 14.86 -23.06 23.77
CA ASN A 160 14.06 -24.11 23.17
C ASN A 160 12.55 -23.92 23.42
N GLU A 161 12.12 -23.39 24.57
CA GLU A 161 10.69 -23.14 24.83
C GLU A 161 10.16 -21.94 24.03
N VAL A 162 10.99 -20.91 23.81
CA VAL A 162 10.63 -19.72 22.99
C VAL A 162 10.66 -20.01 21.50
N LEU A 163 11.48 -20.98 21.07
CA LEU A 163 11.62 -21.39 19.66
C LEU A 163 10.60 -22.47 19.24
N VAL A 164 9.79 -23.04 20.15
CA VAL A 164 8.75 -24.02 19.78
C VAL A 164 7.65 -23.38 18.91
N ASP A 165 7.35 -22.09 19.11
CA ASP A 165 6.37 -21.34 18.29
C ASP A 165 6.95 -20.83 16.97
N ILE A 166 8.26 -20.98 16.74
CA ILE A 166 8.93 -20.57 15.52
C ILE A 166 9.34 -21.87 14.82
N GLY A 167 8.53 -22.30 13.85
CA GLY A 167 8.75 -23.53 13.08
C GLY A 167 10.22 -23.75 12.71
N SER A 168 10.64 -25.03 12.77
CA SER A 168 12.00 -25.51 12.58
C SER A 168 12.85 -24.64 11.66
N LEU A 169 13.96 -24.14 12.22
CA LEU A 169 14.99 -23.41 11.49
C LEU A 169 15.35 -24.15 10.19
N PRO A 170 15.44 -23.47 9.04
CA PRO A 170 15.76 -24.14 7.77
C PRO A 170 17.10 -24.86 7.88
N GLU A 171 17.11 -26.14 7.50
CA GLU A 171 18.33 -26.95 7.45
C GLU A 171 19.36 -26.25 6.55
N ILE A 172 20.55 -26.08 7.10
CA ILE A 172 21.69 -25.47 6.40
C ILE A 172 22.00 -26.37 5.19
N PRO A 173 22.12 -25.82 3.97
CA PRO A 173 22.44 -26.62 2.79
C PRO A 173 23.75 -27.38 3.00
N SER A 174 23.72 -28.68 2.79
CA SER A 174 24.87 -29.59 2.88
C SER A 174 25.99 -29.28 1.87
N GLU A 175 25.77 -28.34 0.96
CA GLU A 175 26.77 -27.73 0.08
C GLU A 175 27.92 -27.05 0.85
N VAL A 176 27.65 -26.46 2.03
CA VAL A 176 28.68 -25.76 2.82
C VAL A 176 29.56 -26.73 3.62
N LEU A 177 29.13 -27.99 3.77
CA LEU A 177 29.84 -29.03 4.52
C LEU A 177 30.59 -30.03 3.63
N LYS A 178 30.48 -29.92 2.30
CA LYS A 178 31.27 -30.71 1.36
C LYS A 178 32.38 -29.84 0.77
N PRO A 179 33.60 -29.82 1.34
CA PRO A 179 34.75 -29.33 0.58
C PRO A 179 34.86 -30.17 -0.69
N HIS A 180 34.95 -29.52 -1.85
CA HIS A 180 35.05 -30.16 -3.17
C HIS A 180 35.92 -31.43 -3.16
N GLU A 181 35.27 -32.59 -3.17
CA GLU A 181 35.89 -33.91 -3.11
C GLU A 181 36.32 -34.40 -4.52
N ASN A 182 36.66 -33.46 -5.41
CA ASN A 182 37.10 -33.74 -6.78
C ASN A 182 38.63 -33.68 -6.89
N SER A 183 39.35 -34.33 -5.97
CA SER A 183 40.77 -34.68 -6.12
C SER A 183 41.20 -35.65 -5.03
N ARG A 184 40.70 -36.88 -5.15
CA ARG A 184 41.29 -38.02 -4.45
C ARG A 184 41.34 -39.22 -5.40
N GLU A 185 42.08 -39.04 -6.49
CA GLU A 185 42.77 -40.18 -7.09
C GLU A 185 44.14 -40.28 -6.44
N ASN A 186 44.38 -41.43 -5.81
CA ASN A 186 45.61 -41.80 -5.15
C ASN A 186 46.71 -42.09 -6.20
N GLY A 187 47.93 -41.67 -5.89
CA GLY A 187 49.15 -42.08 -6.58
C GLY A 187 49.87 -40.87 -7.16
N VAL A 188 51.01 -40.53 -6.54
CA VAL A 188 52.01 -39.53 -6.96
C VAL A 188 51.78 -39.06 -8.40
N VAL A 189 51.05 -37.95 -8.56
CA VAL A 189 50.89 -37.30 -9.86
C VAL A 189 52.27 -36.80 -10.23
N ASP A 190 52.89 -37.49 -11.18
CA ASP A 190 54.20 -37.13 -11.74
C ASP A 190 54.15 -35.66 -12.15
N LEU A 191 55.04 -34.85 -11.60
CA LEU A 191 55.06 -33.40 -11.78
C LEU A 191 55.06 -33.03 -13.27
N ALA A 192 55.67 -33.88 -14.11
CA ALA A 192 55.66 -33.75 -15.56
C ALA A 192 54.24 -33.80 -16.15
N THR A 193 53.37 -34.69 -15.66
CA THR A 193 51.99 -34.81 -16.15
C THR A 193 51.11 -33.63 -15.73
N LEU A 194 51.37 -33.04 -14.55
CA LEU A 194 50.72 -31.82 -14.10
C LEU A 194 51.16 -30.61 -14.91
N VAL A 195 52.47 -30.51 -15.21
CA VAL A 195 53.02 -29.48 -16.09
C VAL A 195 52.45 -29.60 -17.50
N ASP A 196 52.39 -30.81 -18.08
CA ASP A 196 51.77 -31.05 -19.39
C ASP A 196 50.28 -30.68 -19.41
N HIS A 197 49.54 -30.95 -18.32
CA HIS A 197 48.15 -30.54 -18.19
C HIS A 197 48.02 -29.01 -18.11
N LEU A 198 48.92 -28.36 -17.39
CA LEU A 198 48.95 -26.91 -17.25
C LEU A 198 49.38 -26.23 -18.56
N GLU A 199 50.34 -26.79 -19.29
CA GLU A 199 50.73 -26.31 -20.61
C GLU A 199 49.58 -26.45 -21.61
N LYS A 200 48.88 -27.59 -21.62
CA LYS A 200 47.69 -27.79 -22.46
C LYS A 200 46.57 -26.82 -22.09
N SER A 201 46.32 -26.59 -20.80
CA SER A 201 45.28 -25.65 -20.36
C SER A 201 45.64 -24.21 -20.69
N VAL A 202 46.91 -23.81 -20.50
CA VAL A 202 47.44 -22.49 -20.88
C VAL A 202 47.38 -22.29 -22.38
N LEU A 203 47.74 -23.29 -23.19
CA LEU A 203 47.62 -23.21 -24.66
C LEU A 203 46.17 -23.10 -25.10
N ARG A 204 45.25 -23.87 -24.50
CA ARG A 204 43.82 -23.81 -24.78
C ARG A 204 43.24 -22.44 -24.41
N ALA A 205 43.59 -21.91 -23.24
CA ALA A 205 43.21 -20.58 -22.79
C ALA A 205 43.77 -19.48 -23.72
N LYS A 206 45.03 -19.59 -24.14
CA LYS A 206 45.65 -18.64 -25.09
C LYS A 206 44.98 -18.68 -26.46
N LEU A 207 44.54 -19.85 -26.91
CA LEU A 207 43.80 -19.99 -28.17
C LEU A 207 42.39 -19.39 -28.07
N LEU A 208 41.69 -19.62 -26.95
CA LEU A 208 40.40 -18.99 -26.66
C LEU A 208 40.53 -17.46 -26.59
N LEU A 209 41.53 -16.95 -25.88
CA LEU A 209 41.81 -15.52 -25.79
C LEU A 209 42.05 -14.90 -27.18
N LYS A 210 42.85 -15.57 -28.04
CA LYS A 210 43.06 -15.08 -29.41
C LYS A 210 41.78 -15.10 -30.25
N ARG A 211 40.91 -16.09 -30.05
CA ARG A 211 39.61 -16.17 -30.73
C ARG A 211 38.70 -15.03 -30.28
N GLU A 212 38.62 -14.77 -28.99
CA GLU A 212 37.84 -13.68 -28.40
C GLU A 212 38.37 -12.31 -28.82
N GLN A 213 39.69 -12.10 -28.80
CA GLN A 213 40.29 -10.86 -29.30
C GLN A 213 39.93 -10.61 -30.77
N LYS A 214 39.99 -11.62 -31.63
CA LYS A 214 39.55 -11.50 -33.03
C LYS A 214 38.07 -11.16 -33.14
N LEU A 215 37.21 -11.75 -32.31
CA LEU A 215 35.78 -11.43 -32.27
C LEU A 215 35.55 -10.00 -31.80
N LEU A 216 36.27 -9.53 -30.78
CA LEU A 216 36.20 -8.15 -30.29
C LEU A 216 36.69 -7.15 -31.34
N TYR A 217 37.76 -7.44 -32.06
CA TYR A 217 38.20 -6.58 -33.17
C TYR A 217 37.15 -6.51 -34.28
N LYS A 218 36.50 -7.63 -34.61
CA LYS A 218 35.41 -7.66 -35.60
C LYS A 218 34.20 -6.82 -35.14
N VAL A 219 33.78 -6.96 -33.88
CA VAL A 219 32.67 -6.20 -33.30
C VAL A 219 33.01 -4.72 -33.18
N ARG A 220 34.24 -4.35 -32.81
CA ARG A 220 34.68 -2.94 -32.79
C ARG A 220 34.68 -2.33 -34.19
N ALA A 221 35.20 -3.04 -35.19
CA ALA A 221 35.17 -2.57 -36.58
C ALA A 221 33.74 -2.39 -37.10
N GLU A 222 32.81 -3.28 -36.73
CA GLU A 222 31.39 -3.17 -37.08
C GLU A 222 30.71 -1.99 -36.35
N ASN A 223 31.12 -1.71 -35.11
CA ASN A 223 30.63 -0.61 -34.29
C ASN A 223 31.17 0.77 -34.72
N ASP A 224 32.40 0.84 -35.23
CA ASP A 224 33.04 2.08 -35.72
C ASP A 224 32.50 2.50 -37.11
N MET A 225 31.96 1.56 -37.89
CA MET A 225 31.31 1.82 -39.19
C MET A 225 29.82 2.21 -39.05
N ALA A 226 29.22 1.97 -37.88
CA ALA A 226 27.84 2.32 -37.59
C ALA A 226 27.78 3.69 -36.87
N ASN A 227 27.54 4.77 -37.62
CA ASN A 227 27.19 6.06 -37.02
C ASN A 227 25.85 5.92 -36.28
N HIS A 228 25.91 5.84 -34.95
CA HIS A 228 24.76 5.49 -34.11
C HIS A 228 23.75 6.63 -33.98
N THR A 229 22.59 6.46 -34.60
CA THR A 229 21.36 7.17 -34.21
C THR A 229 20.93 6.73 -32.81
N HIS A 230 20.37 7.63 -31.98
CA HIS A 230 19.93 7.30 -30.61
C HIS A 230 19.02 6.06 -30.50
N THR A 231 18.27 5.76 -31.56
CA THR A 231 17.40 4.58 -31.68
C THR A 231 18.18 3.26 -31.79
N SER A 232 19.33 3.22 -32.49
CA SER A 232 20.17 2.02 -32.57
C SER A 232 20.83 1.72 -31.23
N ARG A 233 21.19 2.75 -30.46
CA ARG A 233 21.72 2.59 -29.09
C ARG A 233 20.67 2.04 -28.13
N LEU A 234 19.42 2.51 -28.22
CA LEU A 234 18.32 1.98 -27.41
C LEU A 234 17.99 0.53 -27.79
N GLN A 235 18.05 0.19 -29.08
CA GLN A 235 17.87 -1.18 -29.54
C GLN A 235 19.01 -2.10 -29.07
N ALA A 236 20.26 -1.66 -29.16
CA ALA A 236 21.42 -2.40 -28.66
C ALA A 236 21.38 -2.59 -27.13
N LEU A 237 20.91 -1.58 -26.39
CA LEU A 237 20.68 -1.71 -24.96
C LEU A 237 19.53 -2.70 -24.66
N GLY A 238 18.48 -2.69 -25.49
CA GLY A 238 17.39 -3.65 -25.43
C GLY A 238 17.85 -5.08 -25.69
N THR A 239 18.69 -5.31 -26.70
CA THR A 239 19.26 -6.63 -27.00
C THR A 239 20.22 -7.07 -25.91
N ALA A 240 21.09 -6.19 -25.40
CA ALA A 240 22.00 -6.52 -24.30
C ALA A 240 21.23 -6.86 -23.01
N ARG A 241 20.13 -6.15 -22.73
CA ARG A 241 19.22 -6.48 -21.63
C ARG A 241 18.60 -7.85 -21.82
N ASN A 242 18.10 -8.16 -23.02
CA ASN A 242 17.46 -9.44 -23.30
C ASN A 242 18.46 -10.60 -23.26
N GLU A 243 19.68 -10.42 -23.74
CA GLU A 243 20.78 -11.40 -23.63
C GLU A 243 21.20 -11.62 -22.17
N LEU A 244 21.29 -10.56 -21.36
CA LEU A 244 21.55 -10.71 -19.92
C LEU A 244 20.42 -11.44 -19.21
N ILE A 245 19.17 -11.14 -19.55
CA ILE A 245 18.01 -11.86 -19.02
C ILE A 245 18.08 -13.32 -19.44
N SER A 246 18.33 -13.61 -20.72
CA SER A 246 18.48 -14.98 -21.22
C SER A 246 19.64 -15.70 -20.54
N TRP A 247 20.78 -15.05 -20.32
CA TRP A 247 21.93 -15.64 -19.63
C TRP A 247 21.61 -15.93 -18.16
N ILE A 248 20.95 -14.99 -17.47
CA ILE A 248 20.48 -15.19 -16.09
C ILE A 248 19.44 -16.31 -16.05
N GLU A 249 18.51 -16.37 -17.00
CA GLU A 249 17.50 -17.42 -17.09
C GLU A 249 18.16 -18.78 -17.37
N THR A 250 19.15 -18.86 -18.26
CA THR A 250 19.88 -20.10 -18.53
C THR A 250 20.71 -20.54 -17.33
N GLU A 251 21.37 -19.61 -16.63
CA GLU A 251 22.13 -19.95 -15.43
C GLU A 251 21.23 -20.30 -14.24
N LEU A 252 20.09 -19.65 -14.09
CA LEU A 252 19.09 -20.02 -13.08
C LEU A 252 18.44 -21.37 -13.42
N SER A 253 18.19 -21.68 -14.70
CA SER A 253 17.76 -23.01 -15.09
C SER A 253 18.86 -24.04 -14.83
N GLN A 254 20.12 -23.75 -15.14
CA GLN A 254 21.23 -24.68 -14.94
C GLN A 254 21.55 -24.92 -13.45
N ALA A 255 21.38 -23.89 -12.60
CA ALA A 255 21.45 -24.01 -11.14
C ALA A 255 20.25 -24.77 -10.54
N GLY A 256 19.09 -24.79 -11.21
CA GLY A 256 17.92 -25.58 -10.83
C GLY A 256 17.94 -27.02 -11.36
N ASP A 257 18.62 -27.26 -12.50
CA ASP A 257 18.60 -28.53 -13.24
C ASP A 257 19.84 -29.42 -12.99
N SER A 258 20.82 -28.93 -12.22
CA SER A 258 21.94 -29.75 -11.70
C SER A 258 21.50 -30.85 -10.72
N ALA A 259 20.19 -31.02 -10.50
CA ALA A 259 19.59 -32.06 -9.68
C ALA A 259 18.73 -33.07 -10.47
N ALA A 260 18.54 -32.92 -11.79
CA ALA A 260 17.53 -33.70 -12.52
C ALA A 260 17.95 -34.34 -13.85
N ASP A 261 19.23 -34.27 -14.27
CA ASP A 261 19.70 -34.99 -15.47
C ASP A 261 20.63 -36.15 -15.10
N THR A 262 20.08 -37.20 -14.50
CA THR A 262 20.62 -38.56 -14.59
C THR A 262 19.50 -39.58 -14.41
N ASP A 263 18.50 -39.59 -15.27
CA ASP A 263 17.52 -40.68 -15.32
C ASP A 263 17.09 -40.99 -16.75
N GLU A 264 18.06 -41.44 -17.56
CA GLU A 264 17.77 -42.41 -18.61
C GLU A 264 18.71 -43.61 -18.44
N ASN A 265 18.09 -44.77 -18.23
CA ASN A 265 18.65 -46.11 -18.00
C ASN A 265 18.92 -46.48 -16.54
N HIS A 266 17.93 -47.13 -15.89
CA HIS A 266 18.18 -48.42 -15.23
C HIS A 266 16.88 -49.08 -14.75
N LEU A 267 16.42 -50.09 -15.49
CA LEU A 267 15.46 -51.09 -15.00
C LEU A 267 16.14 -52.41 -14.58
N LEU A 268 17.41 -52.39 -14.13
CA LEU A 268 18.16 -53.63 -13.86
C LEU A 268 19.05 -53.68 -12.61
N SER A 269 18.93 -52.78 -11.63
CA SER A 269 19.90 -52.77 -10.52
C SER A 269 19.32 -52.53 -9.12
N ASP A 270 18.24 -53.23 -8.78
CA ASP A 270 17.74 -53.22 -7.39
C ASP A 270 18.59 -54.08 -6.44
N SER A 271 19.21 -55.17 -6.93
CA SER A 271 20.01 -56.07 -6.06
C SER A 271 21.35 -55.46 -5.64
N PHE A 272 22.08 -54.78 -6.54
CA PHE A 272 23.37 -54.16 -6.22
C PHE A 272 23.23 -52.96 -5.26
N ARG A 273 22.08 -52.27 -5.27
CA ARG A 273 21.79 -51.18 -4.33
C ARG A 273 21.52 -51.72 -2.94
N GLN A 274 20.78 -52.83 -2.83
CA GLN A 274 20.52 -53.49 -1.56
C GLN A 274 21.81 -53.99 -0.91
N ASP A 275 22.68 -54.66 -1.66
CA ASP A 275 23.96 -55.18 -1.15
C ASP A 275 24.92 -54.06 -0.71
N HIS A 276 24.89 -52.92 -1.41
CA HIS A 276 25.67 -51.75 -1.02
C HIS A 276 25.15 -51.12 0.29
N LEU A 277 23.83 -50.99 0.44
CA LEU A 277 23.20 -50.46 1.66
C LEU A 277 23.45 -51.38 2.86
N ASP A 278 23.33 -52.70 2.68
CA ASP A 278 23.61 -53.68 3.74
C ASP A 278 25.10 -53.66 4.13
N SER A 279 26.01 -53.47 3.16
CA SER A 279 27.44 -53.29 3.44
C SER A 279 27.70 -52.03 4.27
N GLN A 280 27.05 -50.91 3.96
CA GLN A 280 27.19 -49.65 4.70
C GLN A 280 26.59 -49.75 6.10
N LEU A 281 25.42 -50.38 6.25
CA LEU A 281 24.81 -50.63 7.56
C LEU A 281 25.70 -51.52 8.45
N SER A 282 26.39 -52.50 7.86
CA SER A 282 27.35 -53.33 8.61
C SER A 282 28.57 -52.52 9.10
N VAL A 283 29.05 -51.55 8.31
CA VAL A 283 30.16 -50.65 8.69
C VAL A 283 29.72 -49.71 9.81
N ILE A 284 28.53 -49.12 9.70
CA ILE A 284 27.94 -48.24 10.73
C ILE A 284 27.74 -49.04 12.02
N GLY A 285 27.20 -50.26 11.93
CA GLY A 285 27.04 -51.14 13.08
C GLY A 285 28.37 -51.44 13.78
N ARG A 286 29.43 -51.73 13.03
CA ARG A 286 30.79 -51.92 13.58
C ARG A 286 31.30 -50.66 14.28
N GLN A 287 31.18 -49.49 13.65
CA GLN A 287 31.58 -48.22 14.26
C GLN A 287 30.80 -47.93 15.56
N TYR A 288 29.51 -48.22 15.58
CA TYR A 288 28.68 -48.01 16.77
C TYR A 288 29.04 -48.97 17.90
N THR A 289 29.36 -50.23 17.60
CA THR A 289 29.86 -51.18 18.62
C THR A 289 31.23 -50.78 19.17
N GLN A 290 32.11 -50.22 18.34
CA GLN A 290 33.41 -49.70 18.77
C GLN A 290 33.24 -48.47 19.67
N TYR A 291 32.36 -47.55 19.29
CA TYR A 291 31.98 -46.40 20.11
C TYR A 291 31.38 -46.85 21.46
N ALA A 292 30.43 -47.78 21.46
CA ALA A 292 29.84 -48.31 22.68
C ALA A 292 30.88 -48.97 23.60
N LYS A 293 31.82 -49.75 23.05
CA LYS A 293 32.94 -50.33 23.81
C LYS A 293 33.86 -49.27 24.41
N SER A 294 34.23 -48.23 23.66
CA SER A 294 35.06 -47.13 24.18
C SER A 294 34.35 -46.38 25.32
N ARG A 295 33.03 -46.17 25.20
CA ARG A 295 32.23 -45.51 26.23
C ARG A 295 32.07 -46.39 27.47
N GLN A 296 31.89 -47.70 27.29
CA GLN A 296 31.86 -48.65 28.40
C GLN A 296 33.21 -48.68 29.13
N SER A 297 34.33 -48.68 28.40
CA SER A 297 35.68 -48.59 28.99
C SER A 297 35.88 -47.28 29.76
N LEU A 298 35.40 -46.14 29.24
CA LEU A 298 35.46 -44.88 29.99
C LEU A 298 34.63 -44.95 31.26
N VAL A 299 33.40 -45.49 31.19
CA VAL A 299 32.55 -45.65 32.38
C VAL A 299 33.16 -46.61 33.39
N THR A 300 33.80 -47.71 32.99
CA THR A 300 34.48 -48.61 33.93
C THR A 300 35.69 -47.93 34.58
N THR A 301 36.51 -47.21 33.82
CA THR A 301 37.66 -46.47 34.40
C THR A 301 37.19 -45.38 35.38
N VAL A 302 36.13 -44.64 35.07
CA VAL A 302 35.56 -43.63 35.96
C VAL A 302 34.90 -44.29 37.18
N SER A 303 34.25 -45.43 37.01
CA SER A 303 33.67 -46.20 38.11
C SER A 303 34.74 -46.78 39.04
N GLU A 304 35.87 -47.26 38.51
CA GLU A 304 37.01 -47.74 39.31
C GLU A 304 37.65 -46.62 40.14
N ILE A 305 37.68 -45.40 39.60
CA ILE A 305 38.16 -44.20 40.32
C ILE A 305 37.17 -43.76 41.41
N LEU A 306 35.87 -44.08 41.27
CA LEU A 306 34.80 -43.64 42.18
C LEU A 306 34.39 -44.69 43.24
N THR A 307 34.88 -45.93 43.17
CA THR A 307 34.63 -46.94 44.22
C THR A 307 35.72 -46.91 45.30
N PRO A 308 35.41 -46.54 46.56
CA PRO A 308 36.38 -46.56 47.64
C PRO A 308 36.49 -47.99 48.18
N THR A 309 37.49 -48.77 47.74
CA THR A 309 37.87 -50.00 48.44
C THR A 309 39.07 -49.73 49.33
N MET A 310 38.73 -49.41 50.58
CA MET A 310 39.55 -49.59 51.77
C MET A 310 40.36 -50.90 51.69
N ASN A 311 41.69 -50.81 51.54
CA ASN A 311 42.69 -51.43 52.44
C ASN A 311 44.15 -51.38 51.88
N ARG A 312 44.93 -50.52 52.54
CA ARG A 312 46.20 -50.85 53.21
C ARG A 312 47.53 -50.99 52.41
N THR A 313 48.31 -49.91 52.58
CA THR A 313 49.73 -49.81 53.00
C THR A 313 50.92 -49.89 52.02
N THR A 314 51.66 -48.77 52.08
CA THR A 314 53.12 -48.59 52.12
C THR A 314 53.92 -48.87 50.85
N HIS A 315 54.41 -47.80 50.19
CA HIS A 315 55.78 -47.27 50.36
C HIS A 315 56.06 -46.21 49.26
N VAL A 316 56.61 -45.06 49.65
CA VAL A 316 57.17 -43.95 48.81
C VAL A 316 58.70 -44.16 48.83
N PRO A 317 59.55 -43.87 47.79
CA PRO A 317 59.56 -42.69 46.90
C PRO A 317 60.14 -42.97 45.46
N PRO A 318 60.69 -41.99 44.72
CA PRO A 318 60.03 -41.01 43.86
C PRO A 318 60.55 -41.14 42.39
N GLU A 319 60.29 -40.13 41.55
CA GLU A 319 60.81 -39.91 40.17
C GLU A 319 59.89 -40.34 39.02
N ALA A 320 59.20 -39.35 38.44
CA ALA A 320 59.35 -38.98 37.03
C ALA A 320 58.34 -37.87 36.70
N ILE A 321 58.76 -36.62 36.88
CA ILE A 321 58.19 -35.51 36.12
C ILE A 321 58.65 -35.75 34.68
N LYS A 322 57.77 -36.33 33.85
CA LYS A 322 57.92 -36.24 32.40
C LYS A 322 57.18 -34.99 31.96
N THR A 323 57.97 -33.95 31.78
CA THR A 323 57.69 -32.81 30.91
C THR A 323 57.04 -33.31 29.62
N PHE A 324 55.81 -32.86 29.38
CA PHE A 324 55.17 -32.90 28.07
C PHE A 324 55.65 -31.66 27.30
N GLU A 325 56.94 -31.60 27.01
CA GLU A 325 57.47 -30.76 25.95
C GLU A 325 57.44 -31.59 24.68
N ASP A 326 56.45 -31.32 23.82
CA ASP A 326 56.60 -31.19 22.36
C ASP A 326 55.22 -30.98 21.72
N PHE A 327 54.68 -29.78 21.95
CA PHE A 327 53.76 -29.12 21.01
C PHE A 327 54.35 -27.76 20.61
N SER A 328 55.64 -27.74 20.25
CA SER A 328 56.32 -26.57 19.70
C SER A 328 56.68 -26.80 18.23
N ALA A 329 55.64 -26.94 17.39
CA ALA A 329 55.80 -26.92 15.95
C ALA A 329 54.52 -26.46 15.23
N CYS A 330 53.96 -25.28 15.57
CA CYS A 330 53.10 -24.54 14.63
C CYS A 330 52.77 -23.08 15.06
N ASN A 331 53.74 -22.27 15.51
CA ASN A 331 53.44 -20.88 15.92
C ASN A 331 54.26 -19.81 15.16
N TYR A 332 54.49 -19.97 13.85
CA TYR A 332 55.14 -18.92 13.05
C TYR A 332 54.26 -18.33 11.93
N THR A 333 53.08 -18.89 11.65
CA THR A 333 52.12 -18.30 10.69
C THR A 333 50.96 -17.58 11.35
N GLY A 334 50.61 -17.93 12.59
CA GLY A 334 49.50 -17.34 13.33
C GLY A 334 49.67 -15.84 13.60
N GLU A 335 50.89 -15.38 13.89
CA GLU A 335 51.16 -13.97 14.25
C GLU A 335 51.09 -13.02 13.03
N VAL A 336 51.38 -13.50 11.82
CA VAL A 336 51.31 -12.71 10.58
C VAL A 336 49.91 -12.70 9.98
N THR A 337 49.12 -13.77 10.14
CA THR A 337 47.76 -13.89 9.54
C THR A 337 46.63 -13.41 10.45
N LEU A 338 46.81 -13.43 11.78
CA LEU A 338 45.83 -12.94 12.76
C LEU A 338 45.31 -11.51 12.51
N PRO A 339 46.15 -10.50 12.20
CA PRO A 339 45.65 -9.15 11.95
C PRO A 339 44.83 -9.06 10.66
N TYR A 340 45.17 -9.86 9.63
CA TYR A 340 44.39 -9.94 8.39
C TYR A 340 43.04 -10.62 8.60
N LEU A 341 42.98 -11.64 9.46
CA LEU A 341 41.73 -12.33 9.79
C LEU A 341 40.77 -11.43 10.59
N LYS A 342 41.31 -10.58 11.48
CA LYS A 342 40.53 -9.55 12.18
C LYS A 342 39.95 -8.52 11.20
N ASN A 343 40.74 -8.07 10.22
CA ASN A 343 40.28 -7.13 9.20
C ASN A 343 39.23 -7.77 8.27
N LEU A 344 39.42 -9.03 7.86
CA LEU A 344 38.45 -9.76 7.04
C LEU A 344 37.12 -9.98 7.78
N LEU A 345 37.19 -10.30 9.07
CA LEU A 345 36.01 -10.45 9.92
C LEU A 345 35.26 -9.12 10.10
N LEU A 346 35.99 -8.00 10.24
CA LEU A 346 35.41 -6.66 10.27
C LEU A 346 34.70 -6.33 8.96
N VAL A 347 35.34 -6.58 7.80
CA VAL A 347 34.75 -6.36 6.48
C VAL A 347 33.52 -7.25 6.26
N SER A 348 33.58 -8.52 6.66
CA SER A 348 32.43 -9.45 6.61
C SER A 348 31.27 -8.94 7.47
N ASN A 349 31.55 -8.46 8.69
CA ASN A 349 30.51 -7.90 9.56
C ASN A 349 29.93 -6.61 8.98
N GLN A 350 30.76 -5.76 8.37
CA GLN A 350 30.30 -4.57 7.67
C GLN A 350 29.42 -4.91 6.46
N GLN A 351 29.78 -5.93 5.68
CA GLN A 351 28.95 -6.43 4.58
C GLN A 351 27.61 -6.96 5.08
N LYS A 352 27.58 -7.73 6.18
CA LYS A 352 26.33 -8.19 6.81
C LYS A 352 25.47 -7.02 7.27
N ALA A 353 26.06 -6.02 7.92
CA ALA A 353 25.35 -4.82 8.36
C ALA A 353 24.77 -4.04 7.16
N LEU A 354 25.54 -3.88 6.08
CA LEU A 354 25.06 -3.24 4.84
C LEU A 354 23.96 -4.05 4.16
N ALA A 355 24.07 -5.38 4.13
CA ALA A 355 23.04 -6.25 3.58
C ALA A 355 21.73 -6.14 4.36
N GLN A 356 21.81 -6.11 5.70
CA GLN A 356 20.66 -5.89 6.58
C GLN A 356 20.06 -4.48 6.41
N GLN A 357 20.90 -3.45 6.28
CA GLN A 357 20.42 -2.10 5.99
C GLN A 357 19.70 -2.04 4.65
N LYS A 358 20.27 -2.67 3.60
CA LYS A 358 19.67 -2.75 2.27
C LYS A 358 18.32 -3.47 2.31
N SER A 359 18.22 -4.60 3.01
CA SER A 359 16.96 -5.33 3.13
C SER A 359 15.91 -4.50 3.86
N ASN A 360 16.26 -3.87 4.98
CA ASN A 360 15.38 -2.96 5.72
C ASN A 360 14.90 -1.79 4.86
N LEU A 361 15.79 -1.14 4.11
CA LEU A 361 15.42 -0.05 3.20
C LEU A 361 14.49 -0.52 2.08
N THR A 362 14.75 -1.71 1.52
CA THR A 362 13.92 -2.30 0.46
C THR A 362 12.52 -2.61 0.97
N ILE A 363 12.40 -3.23 2.15
CA ILE A 363 11.12 -3.52 2.79
C ILE A 363 10.36 -2.22 3.09
N ASN A 364 11.05 -1.22 3.64
CA ASN A 364 10.43 0.07 3.94
C ASN A 364 9.97 0.80 2.67
N LEU A 365 10.76 0.80 1.60
CA LEU A 365 10.35 1.37 0.31
C LEU A 365 9.15 0.62 -0.27
N ALA A 366 9.14 -0.71 -0.24
CA ALA A 366 8.01 -1.50 -0.71
C ALA A 366 6.74 -1.19 0.10
N LYS A 367 6.86 -1.06 1.43
CA LYS A 367 5.75 -0.66 2.30
C LYS A 367 5.23 0.74 1.97
N GLN A 368 6.13 1.71 1.80
CA GLN A 368 5.76 3.09 1.44
C GLN A 368 5.11 3.16 0.05
N LEU A 369 5.61 2.41 -0.94
CA LEU A 369 4.98 2.33 -2.27
C LEU A 369 3.58 1.72 -2.18
N LYS A 370 3.39 0.65 -1.41
CA LYS A 370 2.06 0.05 -1.20
C LYS A 370 1.11 1.03 -0.52
N GLU A 371 1.57 1.71 0.53
CA GLU A 371 0.78 2.71 1.27
C GLU A 371 0.42 3.91 0.38
N ALA A 372 1.35 4.42 -0.42
CA ALA A 372 1.09 5.48 -1.40
C ALA A 372 0.09 5.03 -2.47
N GLY A 373 0.18 3.78 -2.93
CA GLY A 373 -0.78 3.20 -3.87
C GLY A 373 -2.21 3.18 -3.30
N LEU A 374 -2.36 2.66 -2.08
CA LEU A 374 -3.66 2.64 -1.38
C LEU A 374 -4.22 4.04 -1.11
N ARG A 375 -3.35 5.00 -0.75
CA ARG A 375 -3.77 6.40 -0.58
C ARG A 375 -4.28 7.01 -1.88
N LEU A 376 -3.62 6.73 -3.00
CA LEU A 376 -4.08 7.23 -4.31
C LEU A 376 -5.36 6.54 -4.79
N GLU A 377 -5.53 5.26 -4.49
CA GLU A 377 -6.79 4.55 -4.75
C GLU A 377 -7.93 5.15 -3.93
N ARG A 378 -7.71 5.41 -2.63
CA ARG A 378 -8.68 6.14 -1.79
C ARG A 378 -9.00 7.53 -2.35
N LEU A 379 -7.98 8.31 -2.70
CA LEU A 379 -8.19 9.64 -3.30
C LEU A 379 -8.96 9.54 -4.62
N ALA A 380 -8.74 8.49 -5.41
CA ALA A 380 -9.49 8.23 -6.62
C ALA A 380 -10.95 7.87 -6.33
N GLU A 381 -11.22 7.06 -5.30
CA GLU A 381 -12.59 6.76 -4.83
C GLU A 381 -13.32 8.01 -4.30
N GLU A 382 -12.60 8.91 -3.61
CA GLU A 382 -13.13 10.17 -3.09
C GLU A 382 -13.29 11.26 -4.18
N SER A 383 -12.66 11.09 -5.34
CA SER A 383 -12.70 12.07 -6.42
C SER A 383 -14.02 12.01 -7.18
N HIS A 384 -14.79 13.09 -7.14
CA HIS A 384 -15.96 13.26 -8.01
C HIS A 384 -15.59 13.53 -9.48
N LEU A 385 -14.33 13.84 -9.78
CA LEU A 385 -13.87 14.19 -11.13
C LEU A 385 -13.65 12.96 -12.01
N LEU A 386 -13.17 11.85 -11.44
CA LEU A 386 -12.89 10.63 -12.21
C LEU A 386 -14.15 9.94 -12.73
N PRO A 387 -15.25 9.81 -11.95
CA PRO A 387 -16.51 9.25 -12.43
C PRO A 387 -17.20 10.17 -13.45
N ALA A 388 -17.09 11.49 -13.27
CA ALA A 388 -17.71 12.47 -14.17
C ALA A 388 -17.01 12.53 -15.54
N TYR A 389 -15.69 12.27 -15.58
CA TYR A 389 -14.89 12.30 -16.81
C TYR A 389 -14.04 11.03 -16.94
N PRO A 390 -14.64 9.87 -17.22
CA PRO A 390 -13.93 8.61 -17.33
C PRO A 390 -13.06 8.60 -18.60
N ILE A 391 -11.82 8.09 -18.50
CA ILE A 391 -11.03 7.82 -19.70
C ILE A 391 -11.73 6.69 -20.46
N SER A 392 -12.18 6.95 -21.68
CA SER A 392 -12.68 5.90 -22.56
C SER A 392 -11.57 4.86 -22.79
N SER A 393 -11.83 3.60 -22.43
CA SER A 393 -10.90 2.48 -22.59
C SER A 393 -10.39 2.31 -24.03
N LYS A 394 -11.12 2.86 -25.02
CA LYS A 394 -10.73 2.90 -26.44
C LYS A 394 -9.50 3.79 -26.72
N SER A 395 -9.23 4.79 -25.89
CA SER A 395 -8.03 5.64 -26.00
C SER A 395 -6.77 4.96 -25.45
N ILE A 396 -6.93 4.09 -24.45
CA ILE A 396 -5.80 3.37 -23.83
C ILE A 396 -5.21 2.36 -24.83
N VAL A 397 -6.05 1.75 -25.67
CA VAL A 397 -5.63 0.79 -26.70
C VAL A 397 -4.86 1.46 -27.86
N ARG A 398 -5.10 2.74 -28.17
CA ARG A 398 -4.40 3.41 -29.27
C ARG A 398 -2.98 3.87 -28.93
N GLN A 399 -2.63 4.00 -27.66
CA GLN A 399 -1.30 4.40 -27.22
C GLN A 399 -0.47 3.26 -26.59
N GLY A 400 -1.07 2.08 -26.38
CA GLY A 400 -0.39 0.87 -25.93
C GLY A 400 -0.66 -0.30 -26.87
N ARG A 401 -0.08 -0.29 -28.07
CA ARG A 401 0.01 -1.51 -28.87
C ARG A 401 1.16 -2.36 -28.31
N ALA A 402 0.80 -3.60 -27.95
CA ALA A 402 1.56 -4.63 -27.22
C ALA A 402 1.58 -4.36 -25.71
N THR A 403 0.71 -4.94 -24.91
CA THR A 403 0.55 -6.38 -24.70
C THR A 403 -0.90 -6.74 -24.42
N GLY A 404 -1.34 -7.91 -24.90
CA GLY A 404 -2.65 -8.45 -24.55
C GLY A 404 -2.85 -8.49 -23.04
N SER A 405 -4.08 -8.26 -22.60
CA SER A 405 -4.54 -8.50 -21.24
C SER A 405 -4.30 -9.99 -20.93
N SER A 406 -3.11 -10.27 -20.43
CA SER A 406 -2.70 -11.54 -19.89
C SER A 406 -3.06 -11.51 -18.41
N PHE A 407 -3.60 -12.60 -17.90
CA PHE A 407 -3.90 -12.81 -16.48
C PHE A 407 -2.72 -12.45 -15.54
N ALA A 408 -1.48 -12.53 -16.04
CA ALA A 408 -0.26 -12.09 -15.34
C ALA A 408 -0.18 -10.56 -15.14
N SER A 409 -0.74 -9.76 -16.05
CA SER A 409 -0.81 -8.29 -15.93
C SER A 409 -1.76 -7.88 -14.81
N ASP A 410 -2.90 -8.54 -14.68
CA ASP A 410 -3.89 -8.25 -13.64
C ASP A 410 -3.39 -8.67 -12.24
N LEU A 411 -2.59 -9.75 -12.16
CA LEU A 411 -1.89 -10.12 -10.93
C LEU A 411 -0.77 -9.12 -10.60
N SER A 412 -0.02 -8.64 -11.59
CA SER A 412 1.05 -7.65 -11.39
C SER A 412 0.53 -6.25 -11.02
N ALA A 413 -0.69 -5.90 -11.45
CA ALA A 413 -1.34 -4.64 -11.07
C ALA A 413 -1.72 -4.60 -9.58
N TYR A 414 -1.83 -5.76 -8.94
CA TYR A 414 -2.03 -5.88 -7.48
C TYR A 414 -0.71 -5.77 -6.70
N GLU A 415 0.42 -6.10 -7.34
CA GLU A 415 1.75 -6.09 -6.72
C GLU A 415 2.52 -4.78 -6.98
N LYS A 416 2.25 -4.10 -8.10
CA LYS A 416 2.73 -2.74 -8.40
C LYS A 416 1.54 -1.81 -8.61
N PRO A 417 1.26 -0.88 -7.68
CA PRO A 417 0.27 0.15 -7.93
C PRO A 417 0.68 0.94 -9.17
N ASP A 418 -0.14 0.88 -10.23
CA ASP A 418 0.06 1.64 -11.47
C ASP A 418 -0.20 3.14 -11.22
N PHE A 419 0.72 3.80 -10.55
CA PHE A 419 0.72 5.23 -10.27
C PHE A 419 0.56 6.05 -11.55
N ALA A 420 1.24 5.62 -12.62
CA ALA A 420 1.18 6.28 -13.91
C ALA A 420 -0.22 6.22 -14.54
N ARG A 421 -0.97 5.13 -14.33
CA ARG A 421 -2.33 5.01 -14.86
C ARG A 421 -3.29 5.92 -14.11
N HIS A 422 -3.19 5.96 -12.78
CA HIS A 422 -3.99 6.87 -11.95
C HIS A 422 -3.66 8.33 -12.27
N ALA A 423 -2.38 8.70 -12.34
CA ALA A 423 -1.97 10.06 -12.69
C ALA A 423 -2.48 10.50 -14.07
N ARG A 424 -2.46 9.61 -15.08
CA ARG A 424 -3.03 9.89 -16.40
C ARG A 424 -4.56 10.06 -16.35
N ALA A 425 -5.26 9.28 -15.53
CA ALA A 425 -6.70 9.44 -15.30
C ALA A 425 -7.03 10.81 -14.74
N TRP A 426 -6.32 11.22 -13.69
CA TRP A 426 -6.49 12.54 -13.10
C TRP A 426 -6.12 13.67 -14.07
N ALA A 427 -5.04 13.53 -14.85
CA ALA A 427 -4.65 14.52 -15.85
C ALA A 427 -5.71 14.66 -16.95
N HIS A 428 -6.27 13.55 -17.43
CA HIS A 428 -7.33 13.58 -18.43
C HIS A 428 -8.63 14.17 -17.88
N SER A 429 -9.07 13.73 -16.70
CA SER A 429 -10.29 14.24 -16.08
C SER A 429 -10.17 15.73 -15.76
N SER A 430 -9.04 16.18 -15.21
CA SER A 430 -8.81 17.62 -14.96
C SER A 430 -8.79 18.45 -16.25
N ALA A 431 -8.13 17.96 -17.31
CA ALA A 431 -8.17 18.63 -18.61
C ALA A 431 -9.60 18.70 -19.17
N SER A 432 -10.35 17.60 -19.06
CA SER A 432 -11.74 17.53 -19.52
C SER A 432 -12.65 18.50 -18.74
N VAL A 433 -12.48 18.56 -17.42
CA VAL A 433 -13.19 19.52 -16.55
C VAL A 433 -12.85 20.94 -16.97
N ALA A 434 -11.58 21.27 -17.16
CA ALA A 434 -11.16 22.60 -17.58
C ALA A 434 -11.76 22.99 -18.94
N THR A 435 -11.86 22.06 -19.88
CA THR A 435 -12.53 22.33 -21.17
C THR A 435 -14.03 22.49 -21.01
N SER A 436 -14.67 21.67 -20.17
CA SER A 436 -16.11 21.70 -19.92
C SER A 436 -16.53 22.98 -19.19
N THR A 437 -15.80 23.40 -18.16
CA THR A 437 -16.06 24.66 -17.45
C THR A 437 -15.81 25.85 -18.35
N LYS A 438 -14.76 25.84 -19.18
CA LYS A 438 -14.54 26.88 -20.18
C LYS A 438 -15.70 26.96 -21.17
N ALA A 439 -16.19 25.83 -21.67
CA ALA A 439 -17.33 25.79 -22.58
C ALA A 439 -18.61 26.33 -21.92
N ALA A 440 -18.88 25.94 -20.67
CA ALA A 440 -20.03 26.44 -19.92
C ALA A 440 -19.95 27.95 -19.66
N ILE A 441 -18.75 28.49 -19.39
CA ILE A 441 -18.54 29.94 -19.24
C ILE A 441 -18.80 30.67 -20.56
N LEU A 442 -18.33 30.12 -21.69
CA LEU A 442 -18.57 30.72 -23.00
C LEU A 442 -20.06 30.73 -23.37
N ASP A 443 -20.78 29.63 -23.10
CA ASP A 443 -22.23 29.55 -23.32
C ASP A 443 -23.02 30.56 -22.47
N LYS A 444 -22.61 30.74 -21.19
CA LYS A 444 -23.20 31.78 -20.32
C LYS A 444 -22.84 33.18 -20.75
N LEU A 445 -21.64 33.40 -21.28
CA LEU A 445 -21.23 34.69 -21.83
C LEU A 445 -22.03 35.02 -23.09
N GLU A 446 -22.24 34.05 -23.98
CA GLU A 446 -23.03 34.19 -25.20
C GLU A 446 -24.50 34.49 -24.88
N SER A 447 -25.10 33.71 -23.95
CA SER A 447 -26.45 33.97 -23.43
C SER A 447 -26.57 35.37 -22.81
N GLY A 448 -25.54 35.80 -22.07
CA GLY A 448 -25.47 37.14 -21.51
C GLY A 448 -25.40 38.23 -22.58
N SER A 449 -24.57 38.06 -23.61
CA SER A 449 -24.49 39.00 -24.73
C SER A 449 -25.78 39.07 -25.53
N ALA A 450 -26.43 37.93 -25.80
CA ALA A 450 -27.71 37.89 -26.48
C ALA A 450 -28.80 38.62 -25.69
N SER A 451 -28.83 38.44 -24.36
CA SER A 451 -29.74 39.19 -23.48
C SER A 451 -29.44 40.69 -23.48
N VAL A 452 -28.16 41.09 -23.47
CA VAL A 452 -27.79 42.51 -23.58
C VAL A 452 -28.22 43.09 -24.93
N ASP A 453 -28.01 42.38 -26.02
CA ASP A 453 -28.44 42.81 -27.36
C ASP A 453 -29.97 42.90 -27.45
N GLU A 454 -30.70 41.95 -26.86
CA GLU A 454 -32.16 42.00 -26.75
C GLU A 454 -32.62 43.22 -25.95
N THR A 455 -32.01 43.51 -24.80
CA THR A 455 -32.33 44.73 -24.03
C THR A 455 -31.98 46.00 -24.80
N ARG A 456 -30.89 45.99 -25.60
CA ARG A 456 -30.49 47.11 -26.43
C ARG A 456 -31.52 47.37 -27.53
N LEU A 457 -32.02 46.31 -28.19
CA LEU A 457 -33.10 46.40 -29.17
C LEU A 457 -34.39 46.91 -28.53
N ALA A 458 -34.78 46.40 -27.36
CA ALA A 458 -35.94 46.88 -26.63
C ALA A 458 -35.81 48.36 -26.23
N LEU A 459 -34.61 48.82 -25.84
CA LEU A 459 -34.35 50.23 -25.57
C LEU A 459 -34.42 51.09 -26.83
N PHE A 460 -33.95 50.61 -27.97
CA PHE A 460 -34.11 51.31 -29.25
C PHE A 460 -35.59 51.41 -29.65
N GLU A 461 -36.36 50.35 -29.46
CA GLU A 461 -37.81 50.36 -29.73
C GLU A 461 -38.55 51.34 -28.80
N LEU A 462 -38.25 51.33 -27.50
CA LEU A 462 -38.78 52.33 -26.56
C LEU A 462 -38.39 53.75 -26.95
N ARG A 463 -37.14 53.96 -27.36
CA ARG A 463 -36.64 55.27 -27.83
C ARG A 463 -37.38 55.74 -29.08
N HIS A 464 -37.64 54.83 -30.02
CA HIS A 464 -38.45 55.08 -31.21
C HIS A 464 -39.91 55.42 -30.84
N LEU A 465 -40.53 54.65 -29.93
CA LEU A 465 -41.88 54.94 -29.42
C LEU A 465 -41.98 56.27 -28.67
N LEU A 466 -40.90 56.69 -28.00
CA LEU A 466 -40.77 58.01 -27.37
C LEU A 466 -40.46 59.14 -28.36
N GLY A 467 -40.46 58.87 -29.68
CA GLY A 467 -40.33 59.89 -30.72
C GLY A 467 -38.91 60.42 -30.93
N GLU A 468 -37.90 59.75 -30.37
CA GLU A 468 -36.49 60.09 -30.58
C GLU A 468 -35.95 59.30 -31.79
N VAL A 469 -36.13 59.87 -32.98
CA VAL A 469 -35.57 59.32 -34.24
C VAL A 469 -34.06 59.51 -34.22
N VAL A 470 -33.33 58.41 -34.08
CA VAL A 470 -31.86 58.41 -34.26
C VAL A 470 -31.58 58.14 -35.72
N GLU A 471 -31.35 59.18 -36.50
CA GLU A 471 -30.75 59.07 -37.83
C GLU A 471 -29.29 58.60 -37.67
N GLU A 472 -29.03 57.31 -37.85
CA GLU A 472 -27.68 56.76 -37.93
C GLU A 472 -26.99 57.22 -39.23
N SER A 473 -26.41 58.42 -39.20
CA SER A 473 -25.45 58.85 -40.22
C SER A 473 -24.19 57.99 -40.12
N ARG A 474 -24.12 56.97 -40.97
CA ARG A 474 -22.99 56.05 -41.14
C ARG A 474 -21.80 56.80 -41.75
N SER A 475 -21.06 57.57 -40.94
CA SER A 475 -19.76 58.10 -41.33
C SER A 475 -18.68 57.08 -40.94
N GLY A 476 -18.08 56.44 -41.93
CA GLY A 476 -16.95 55.54 -41.73
C GLY A 476 -15.74 56.28 -41.17
N ALA A 477 -15.26 55.86 -40.01
CA ALA A 477 -13.89 56.07 -39.57
C ALA A 477 -13.54 54.98 -38.54
N GLU A 478 -12.52 54.19 -38.87
CA GLU A 478 -11.91 53.22 -37.99
C GLU A 478 -11.20 53.86 -36.80
N MET A 479 -11.07 53.05 -35.75
CA MET A 479 -10.02 53.02 -34.74
C MET A 479 -10.18 53.88 -33.46
N THR A 480 -10.29 53.13 -32.35
CA THR A 480 -10.05 53.47 -30.94
C THR A 480 -11.05 54.37 -30.20
N GLY A 481 -11.66 53.80 -29.16
CA GLY A 481 -12.20 54.52 -28.01
C GLY A 481 -13.65 55.00 -28.14
N HIS A 482 -14.54 54.32 -27.42
CA HIS A 482 -15.91 54.71 -27.04
C HIS A 482 -16.65 55.78 -27.87
N PRO A 483 -17.74 55.43 -28.59
CA PRO A 483 -18.56 56.43 -29.24
C PRO A 483 -19.37 57.18 -28.16
N ILE A 484 -18.97 58.41 -27.86
CA ILE A 484 -19.84 59.38 -27.20
C ILE A 484 -20.84 59.84 -28.26
N ILE A 485 -22.04 59.25 -28.23
CA ILE A 485 -23.16 59.64 -29.09
C ILE A 485 -23.68 60.99 -28.57
N VAL A 486 -23.19 62.10 -29.15
CA VAL A 486 -23.83 63.42 -29.02
C VAL A 486 -24.89 63.51 -30.12
N GLY A 487 -26.04 62.89 -29.89
CA GLY A 487 -27.21 63.01 -30.76
C GLY A 487 -27.97 64.31 -30.45
N LYS A 488 -28.18 65.15 -31.46
CA LYS A 488 -29.04 66.33 -31.39
C LYS A 488 -30.49 65.85 -31.17
N ARG A 489 -31.04 66.11 -29.98
CA ARG A 489 -32.40 65.70 -29.59
C ARG A 489 -33.44 66.63 -30.19
N GLU A 490 -34.07 66.23 -31.27
CA GLU A 490 -35.41 66.73 -31.59
C GLU A 490 -36.42 65.86 -30.84
N ARG A 491 -36.92 66.37 -29.70
CA ARG A 491 -38.06 65.76 -29.01
C ARG A 491 -39.31 66.22 -29.73
N VAL A 492 -39.92 65.35 -30.53
CA VAL A 492 -41.29 65.55 -30.98
C VAL A 492 -42.20 65.15 -29.81
N ASP A 493 -42.87 66.13 -29.20
CA ASP A 493 -43.68 65.94 -28.00
C ASP A 493 -45.02 65.29 -28.38
N ILE A 494 -45.08 63.96 -28.27
CA ILE A 494 -46.20 63.13 -28.75
C ILE A 494 -47.50 63.44 -27.98
N TRP A 495 -47.38 63.92 -26.74
CA TRP A 495 -48.49 64.33 -25.88
C TRP A 495 -49.28 65.53 -26.42
N ALA A 496 -48.65 66.39 -27.26
CA ALA A 496 -49.35 67.50 -27.91
C ALA A 496 -50.45 67.04 -28.88
N THR A 497 -50.41 65.77 -29.33
CA THR A 497 -51.39 65.22 -30.28
C THR A 497 -52.62 64.63 -29.60
N ILE A 498 -52.52 64.26 -28.31
CA ILE A 498 -53.62 63.59 -27.57
C ILE A 498 -54.55 64.61 -26.90
N GLU A 499 -54.08 65.81 -26.58
CA GLU A 499 -54.93 66.87 -26.00
C GLU A 499 -55.90 67.50 -27.03
N GLY A 500 -55.77 67.18 -28.32
CA GLY A 500 -56.62 67.72 -29.39
C GLY A 500 -58.05 67.15 -29.49
N SER A 501 -58.41 66.10 -28.75
CA SER A 501 -59.69 65.40 -28.95
C SER A 501 -60.63 65.28 -27.74
N LEU A 502 -60.38 65.99 -26.63
CA LEU A 502 -61.24 65.93 -25.43
C LEU A 502 -62.11 67.19 -25.19
N GLY A 503 -62.16 68.13 -26.13
CA GLY A 503 -62.94 69.36 -26.04
C GLY A 503 -64.29 69.32 -26.78
N ALA A 504 -65.14 68.32 -26.55
CA ALA A 504 -66.49 68.31 -27.15
C ALA A 504 -67.52 67.53 -26.29
N ILE A 505 -67.74 67.94 -25.04
CA ILE A 505 -68.98 67.62 -24.33
C ILE A 505 -69.67 68.95 -24.02
N LYS A 506 -70.48 69.40 -24.99
CA LYS A 506 -71.40 70.52 -24.84
C LYS A 506 -72.57 70.05 -23.97
N GLN A 507 -72.72 70.66 -22.79
CA GLN A 507 -73.97 70.60 -22.02
C GLN A 507 -75.09 71.22 -22.87
N ASP A 508 -76.16 70.47 -23.12
CA ASP A 508 -77.43 71.01 -23.58
C ASP A 508 -78.48 70.70 -22.50
N ASN A 509 -78.80 71.74 -21.72
CA ASN A 509 -79.98 71.80 -20.88
C ASN A 509 -81.04 72.61 -21.63
N GLY A 510 -82.27 72.09 -21.67
CA GLY A 510 -83.48 72.90 -21.82
C GLY A 510 -84.22 72.76 -23.15
N ASP A 511 -85.29 71.96 -23.16
CA ASP A 511 -86.67 72.40 -23.41
C ASP A 511 -87.53 71.24 -23.92
N THR A 512 -88.57 70.86 -23.15
CA THR A 512 -89.96 70.77 -23.62
C THR A 512 -90.91 70.46 -22.46
N SER A 513 -92.09 71.06 -22.57
CA SER A 513 -93.27 71.10 -21.70
C SER A 513 -93.80 69.80 -21.12
#